data_AF-A0A918Z0L0-F1
#
_entry.id   AF-A0A918Z0L0-F1
#
_cell.length_a   1.000
_cell.length_b   1.000
_cell.length_c   1.000
_cell.angle_alpha   90.00
_cell.angle_beta   90.00
_cell.angle_gamma   90.00
#
_symmetry.space_group_name_H-M   'P 1'
#
loop_
_entity.id
_entity.type
_entity.pdbx_description
1 polymer ?
#
loop_
_entity_poly.entity_id
_entity_poly.type
_entity_poly.pdbx_seq_one_letter_code
_entity_poly.pdbx_strand_id
1 'polypeptide(L)'
;MRPEDRHPRQSGGGIPDGLLIALLGFLVGLILLVWTATGLAGLFAHGAWPDRITFARTPMAVRSLITNPQDLPAAWPDTPAGQLSGYGLFWGLLISQLMVLLVLTIFAMGTLARWRAVRAREKALRSQGAPPATASTAAQPAPSHHNATTAAPTAAPTPAPAPAPTAAPIAEPTGATEEATAPLPPALLKTPESPASPPSAFASPPESQRPVILGSAESRRPAALQAVRDAEGPALVVTSDPTLWSDTKDARAKLGPVLLYDPSHLCDTPARLHWSPTTGCEDKPTAAARATALLAPIRPTAKIDQAVADTAETLLRSYLHAAAVDGRTIRHLHRWAQGSNVQEAVRTLRTNPKAAPGSAGELESALTSHPERRDIAQELTARALSSLSTVNVRESCTPNRPDSLILDSFLHEGGTLYVVGAPIEDPKANPSAMPLLTALASSVVERGRRMAERSSSGRLDPPLTLVLDDVAAVAPLPQLPALLASGQSEGLPTLALLRSREQAKSRWPNHELPTP
;
A
#
# COMPACT_ATOMS: atom_id res chain seq x y z
N MET A 1 -13.99 -63.76 -28.43
CA MET A 1 -12.78 -63.23 -27.76
C MET A 1 -11.75 -62.87 -28.82
N ARG A 2 -11.57 -61.57 -29.06
CA ARG A 2 -10.48 -60.95 -29.84
C ARG A 2 -10.24 -59.58 -29.19
N PRO A 3 -9.03 -59.22 -28.76
CA PRO A 3 -8.77 -57.90 -28.20
C PRO A 3 -8.50 -56.91 -29.35
N GLU A 4 -9.15 -55.74 -29.30
CA GLU A 4 -8.82 -54.62 -30.19
C GLU A 4 -7.64 -53.83 -29.62
N ASP A 5 -6.62 -53.68 -30.45
CA ASP A 5 -5.50 -52.76 -30.25
C ASP A 5 -5.97 -51.31 -30.35
N ARG A 6 -5.92 -50.56 -29.24
CA ARG A 6 -5.93 -49.08 -29.26
C ARG A 6 -4.56 -48.55 -28.90
N HIS A 7 -3.81 -48.16 -29.92
CA HIS A 7 -2.62 -47.32 -29.78
C HIS A 7 -3.01 -45.91 -29.31
N PRO A 8 -2.34 -45.32 -28.31
CA PRO A 8 -2.50 -43.91 -27.98
C PRO A 8 -1.72 -43.07 -29.00
N ARG A 9 -2.42 -42.14 -29.68
CA ARG A 9 -1.81 -41.12 -30.53
C ARG A 9 -0.92 -40.20 -29.68
N GLN A 10 0.38 -40.20 -29.97
CA GLN A 10 1.29 -39.13 -29.54
C GLN A 10 0.87 -37.84 -30.25
N SER A 11 0.39 -36.85 -29.48
CA SER A 11 0.26 -35.48 -29.96
C SER A 11 1.63 -34.80 -29.91
N GLY A 12 2.24 -34.62 -31.08
CA GLY A 12 3.47 -33.84 -31.23
C GLY A 12 3.23 -32.37 -30.86
N GLY A 13 4.13 -31.81 -30.06
CA GLY A 13 4.15 -30.39 -29.72
C GLY A 13 4.50 -29.55 -30.95
N GLY A 14 3.51 -28.90 -31.54
CA GLY A 14 3.72 -27.85 -32.54
C GLY A 14 4.00 -26.51 -31.87
N ILE A 15 4.93 -25.74 -32.44
CA ILE A 15 5.16 -24.34 -32.07
C ILE A 15 3.85 -23.58 -32.31
N PRO A 16 3.34 -22.79 -31.35
CA PRO A 16 2.08 -22.08 -31.52
C PRO A 16 2.16 -21.09 -32.69
N ASP A 17 1.18 -21.12 -33.60
CA ASP A 17 1.12 -20.28 -34.80
C ASP A 17 1.23 -18.78 -34.48
N GLY A 18 0.75 -18.36 -33.31
CA GLY A 18 0.91 -16.98 -32.82
C GLY A 18 2.36 -16.57 -32.57
N LEU A 19 3.20 -17.50 -32.11
CA LEU A 19 4.64 -17.26 -31.92
C LEU A 19 5.35 -17.12 -33.26
N LEU A 20 4.96 -17.93 -34.26
CA LEU A 20 5.50 -17.85 -35.61
C LEU A 20 5.14 -16.52 -36.29
N ILE A 21 3.89 -16.07 -36.16
CA ILE A 21 3.44 -14.79 -36.72
C ILE A 21 4.12 -13.62 -36.02
N ALA A 22 4.26 -13.66 -34.69
CA ALA A 22 4.95 -12.61 -33.93
C ALA A 22 6.44 -12.54 -34.29
N LEU A 23 7.11 -13.68 -34.43
CA LEU A 23 8.51 -13.76 -34.83
C LEU A 23 8.71 -13.23 -36.25
N LEU A 24 7.82 -13.57 -37.18
CA LEU A 24 7.85 -13.09 -38.56
C LEU A 24 7.65 -11.57 -38.61
N GLY A 25 6.70 -11.03 -37.85
CA GLY A 25 6.46 -9.59 -37.73
C GLY A 25 7.65 -8.83 -37.13
N PHE A 26 8.29 -9.40 -36.11
CA PHE A 26 9.50 -8.84 -35.51
C PHE A 26 10.66 -8.79 -36.52
N LEU A 27 10.86 -9.87 -37.29
CA LEU A 27 11.92 -9.95 -38.30
C LEU A 27 11.72 -8.89 -39.40
N VAL A 28 10.49 -8.74 -39.90
CA VAL A 28 10.15 -7.73 -40.92
C VAL A 28 10.30 -6.31 -40.38
N GLY A 29 9.89 -6.06 -39.13
CA GLY A 29 10.05 -4.77 -38.47
C GLY A 29 11.52 -4.37 -38.28
N LEU A 30 12.37 -5.34 -37.88
CA LEU A 30 13.80 -5.14 -37.76
C LEU A 30 14.46 -4.82 -39.11
N ILE A 31 14.07 -5.54 -40.17
CA ILE A 31 14.52 -5.29 -41.55
C ILE A 31 14.15 -3.87 -41.99
N LEU A 32 12.93 -3.42 -41.71
CA LEU A 32 12.49 -2.08 -42.08
C LEU A 32 13.25 -1.00 -41.31
N LEU A 33 13.46 -1.17 -40.00
CA LEU A 33 14.22 -0.25 -39.15
C LEU A 33 15.67 -0.10 -39.60
N VAL A 34 16.34 -1.20 -39.96
CA VAL A 34 17.73 -1.16 -40.43
C VAL A 34 17.83 -0.48 -41.80
N TRP A 35 16.86 -0.71 -42.69
CA TRP A 35 16.78 -0.01 -43.97
C TRP A 35 16.58 1.50 -43.79
N THR A 36 15.63 1.92 -42.94
CA THR A 36 15.34 3.34 -42.68
C THR A 36 16.49 4.03 -41.95
N ALA A 37 17.13 3.37 -40.99
CA ALA A 37 18.29 3.91 -40.29
C ALA A 37 19.50 4.11 -41.23
N THR A 38 19.77 3.16 -42.14
CA THR A 38 20.87 3.29 -43.11
C THR A 38 20.61 4.45 -44.09
N GLY A 39 19.38 4.57 -44.59
CA GLY A 39 19.01 5.66 -45.50
C GLY A 39 19.03 7.04 -44.86
N LEU A 40 18.46 7.19 -43.64
CA LEU A 40 18.51 8.45 -42.90
C LEU A 40 19.94 8.84 -42.53
N ALA A 41 20.78 7.87 -42.15
CA ALA A 41 22.16 8.16 -41.77
C ALA A 41 22.99 8.67 -42.97
N GLY A 42 22.80 8.07 -44.16
CA GLY A 42 23.39 8.59 -45.41
C GLY A 42 22.88 10.00 -45.75
N LEU A 43 21.58 10.23 -45.60
CA LEU A 43 20.95 11.54 -45.84
C LEU A 43 21.50 12.62 -44.89
N PHE A 44 21.63 12.33 -43.59
CA PHE A 44 22.16 13.29 -42.61
C PHE A 44 23.66 13.53 -42.74
N ALA A 45 24.43 12.52 -43.16
CA ALA A 45 25.89 12.65 -43.30
C ALA A 45 26.32 13.34 -44.60
N HIS A 46 25.60 13.09 -45.71
CA HIS A 46 26.04 13.51 -47.05
C HIS A 46 24.99 14.33 -47.82
N GLY A 47 23.82 14.61 -47.22
CA GLY A 47 22.78 15.46 -47.80
C GLY A 47 21.95 14.81 -48.91
N ALA A 48 22.20 13.53 -49.23
CA ALA A 48 21.49 12.78 -50.26
C ALA A 48 21.19 11.34 -49.80
N TRP A 49 20.09 10.78 -50.29
CA TRP A 49 19.76 9.38 -50.04
C TRP A 49 20.70 8.47 -50.86
N PRO A 50 21.33 7.44 -50.27
CA PRO A 50 22.28 6.60 -51.00
C PRO A 50 21.62 5.73 -52.08
N ASP A 51 22.17 5.71 -53.30
CA ASP A 51 21.51 5.21 -54.50
C ASP A 51 21.30 3.69 -54.56
N ARG A 52 22.00 2.89 -53.72
CA ARG A 52 21.99 1.41 -53.78
C ARG A 52 21.47 0.70 -52.53
N ILE A 53 20.80 1.41 -51.62
CA ILE A 53 20.16 0.81 -50.44
C ILE A 53 18.78 0.26 -50.83
N THR A 54 18.73 -1.01 -51.24
CA THR A 54 17.49 -1.69 -51.59
C THR A 54 16.95 -2.52 -50.43
N PHE A 55 15.64 -2.44 -50.19
CA PHE A 55 14.95 -3.19 -49.12
C PHE A 55 15.18 -4.71 -49.20
N ALA A 56 15.32 -5.24 -50.42
CA ALA A 56 15.55 -6.66 -50.68
C ALA A 56 16.90 -7.19 -50.15
N ARG A 57 17.89 -6.31 -49.94
CA ARG A 57 19.24 -6.69 -49.49
C ARG A 57 19.48 -6.49 -48.00
N THR A 58 18.57 -5.81 -47.33
CA THR A 58 18.65 -5.55 -45.89
C THR A 58 18.79 -6.81 -45.03
N PRO A 59 18.19 -7.97 -45.33
CA PRO A 59 18.41 -9.19 -44.53
C PRO A 59 19.88 -9.65 -44.49
N MET A 60 20.63 -9.49 -45.59
CA MET A 60 22.06 -9.81 -45.63
C MET A 60 22.89 -8.76 -44.89
N ALA A 61 22.49 -7.47 -44.99
CA ALA A 61 23.11 -6.39 -44.24
C ALA A 61 22.93 -6.56 -42.72
N VAL A 62 21.73 -6.95 -42.25
CA VAL A 62 21.44 -7.26 -40.84
C VAL A 62 22.36 -8.39 -40.35
N ARG A 63 22.54 -9.45 -41.14
CA ARG A 63 23.44 -10.55 -40.80
C ARG A 63 24.90 -10.08 -40.69
N SER A 64 25.36 -9.24 -41.63
CA SER A 64 26.72 -8.70 -41.63
C SER A 64 26.99 -7.78 -40.43
N LEU A 65 26.01 -6.94 -40.06
CA LEU A 65 26.08 -6.03 -38.91
C LEU A 65 26.08 -6.74 -37.56
N ILE A 66 25.44 -7.92 -37.45
CA ILE A 66 25.51 -8.76 -36.25
C ILE A 66 26.92 -9.31 -36.06
N THR A 67 27.61 -9.67 -37.14
CA THR A 67 28.98 -10.20 -37.09
C THR A 67 30.04 -9.12 -36.92
N ASN A 68 29.88 -7.96 -37.58
CA ASN A 68 30.83 -6.84 -37.55
C ASN A 68 30.07 -5.51 -37.38
N PRO A 69 29.76 -5.10 -36.14
CA PRO A 69 28.86 -3.96 -35.87
C PRO A 69 29.44 -2.58 -36.22
N GLN A 70 30.75 -2.49 -36.46
CA GLN A 70 31.44 -1.23 -36.78
C GLN A 70 31.70 -1.03 -38.28
N ASP A 71 31.48 -2.07 -39.11
CA ASP A 71 31.81 -2.05 -40.54
C ASP A 71 30.54 -1.91 -41.40
N LEU A 72 30.07 -0.67 -41.51
CA LEU A 72 28.90 -0.32 -42.31
C LEU A 72 29.11 -0.54 -43.83
N PRO A 73 30.30 -0.29 -44.40
CA PRO A 73 30.62 -0.65 -45.79
C PRO A 73 30.55 -2.16 -46.07
N ALA A 74 30.99 -3.02 -45.15
CA ALA A 74 30.86 -4.47 -45.30
C ALA A 74 29.40 -4.96 -45.26
N ALA A 75 28.48 -4.17 -44.69
CA ALA A 75 27.05 -4.46 -44.72
C ALA A 75 26.38 -4.08 -46.06
N TRP A 76 26.98 -3.15 -46.81
CA TRP A 76 26.45 -2.63 -48.08
C TRP A 76 27.56 -2.54 -49.15
N PRO A 77 28.07 -3.68 -49.64
CA PRO A 77 29.29 -3.73 -50.47
C PRO A 77 29.16 -3.02 -51.82
N ASP A 78 27.94 -2.85 -52.34
CA ASP A 78 27.68 -2.21 -53.62
C ASP A 78 27.49 -0.68 -53.51
N THR A 79 27.43 -0.14 -52.29
CA THR A 79 27.29 1.31 -52.05
C THR A 79 28.68 1.92 -51.87
N PRO A 80 29.03 3.01 -52.60
CA PRO A 80 30.32 3.67 -52.43
C PRO A 80 30.54 4.09 -50.96
N ALA A 81 31.70 3.73 -50.37
CA ALA A 81 31.98 3.97 -48.96
C ALA A 81 31.87 5.46 -48.56
N GLY A 82 32.12 6.38 -49.50
CA GLY A 82 31.96 7.82 -49.31
C GLY A 82 30.51 8.33 -49.26
N GLN A 83 29.51 7.47 -49.40
CA GLN A 83 28.08 7.80 -49.23
C GLN A 83 27.49 7.25 -47.92
N LEU A 84 28.26 6.43 -47.19
CA LEU A 84 27.82 5.78 -45.96
C LEU A 84 28.29 6.60 -44.75
N SER A 85 27.39 6.85 -43.80
CA SER A 85 27.72 7.55 -42.57
C SER A 85 28.67 6.73 -41.68
N GLY A 86 29.40 7.40 -40.78
CA GLY A 86 30.08 6.71 -39.68
C GLY A 86 29.12 5.86 -38.84
N TYR A 87 29.62 4.73 -38.31
CA TYR A 87 28.82 3.73 -37.58
C TYR A 87 28.00 4.34 -36.42
N GLY A 88 28.53 5.36 -35.73
CA GLY A 88 27.86 6.01 -34.61
C GLY A 88 26.54 6.70 -34.98
N LEU A 89 26.47 7.36 -36.14
CA LEU A 89 25.26 8.03 -36.60
C LEU A 89 24.17 7.03 -36.97
N PHE A 90 24.56 5.94 -37.64
CA PHE A 90 23.67 4.83 -37.96
C PHE A 90 23.06 4.20 -36.71
N TRP A 91 23.88 3.83 -35.72
CA TRP A 91 23.39 3.23 -34.48
C TRP A 91 22.53 4.20 -33.65
N GLY A 92 22.88 5.49 -33.62
CA GLY A 92 22.07 6.51 -32.97
C GLY A 92 20.67 6.64 -33.56
N LEU A 93 20.56 6.62 -34.90
CA LEU A 93 19.27 6.67 -35.60
C LEU A 93 18.46 5.38 -35.44
N LEU A 94 19.11 4.22 -35.46
CA LEU A 94 18.45 2.93 -35.25
C LEU A 94 17.85 2.83 -33.85
N ILE A 95 18.60 3.20 -32.81
CA ILE A 95 18.14 3.18 -31.42
C ILE A 95 17.01 4.20 -31.21
N SER A 96 17.14 5.40 -31.79
CA SER A 96 16.10 6.43 -31.73
C SER A 96 14.78 5.96 -32.37
N GLN A 97 14.84 5.36 -33.56
CA GLN A 97 13.65 4.81 -34.24
C GLN A 97 13.00 3.68 -33.42
N LEU A 98 13.80 2.80 -32.80
CA LEU A 98 13.31 1.74 -31.94
C LEU A 98 12.62 2.28 -30.68
N MET A 99 13.19 3.33 -30.06
CA MET A 99 12.59 3.99 -28.89
C MET A 99 11.27 4.68 -29.23
N VAL A 100 11.19 5.37 -30.38
CA VAL A 100 9.95 6.00 -30.85
C VAL A 100 8.87 4.94 -31.12
N LEU A 101 9.22 3.84 -31.78
CA LEU A 101 8.28 2.75 -32.07
C LEU A 101 7.75 2.11 -30.78
N LEU A 102 8.61 1.90 -29.78
CA LEU A 102 8.23 1.39 -28.46
C LEU A 102 7.24 2.33 -27.74
N VAL A 103 7.52 3.64 -27.74
CA VAL A 103 6.62 4.64 -27.13
C VAL A 103 5.27 4.67 -27.84
N LEU A 104 5.26 4.64 -29.18
CA LEU A 104 4.03 4.61 -29.97
C LEU A 104 3.21 3.34 -29.75
N THR A 105 3.85 2.18 -29.60
CA THR A 105 3.15 0.91 -29.31
C THR A 105 2.51 0.93 -27.92
N ILE A 106 3.24 1.42 -26.90
CA ILE A 106 2.69 1.58 -25.54
C ILE A 106 1.52 2.56 -25.55
N PHE A 107 1.65 3.68 -26.26
CA PHE A 107 0.59 4.69 -26.38
C PHE A 107 -0.65 4.17 -27.13
N ALA A 108 -0.46 3.47 -28.26
CA ALA A 108 -1.54 2.82 -29.01
C ALA A 108 -2.26 1.77 -28.14
N MET A 109 -1.52 0.97 -27.37
CA MET A 109 -2.11 -0.03 -26.50
C MET A 109 -2.93 0.62 -25.36
N GLY A 110 -2.40 1.69 -24.75
CA GLY A 110 -3.10 2.46 -23.73
C GLY A 110 -4.34 3.22 -24.25
N THR A 111 -4.35 3.66 -25.50
CA THR A 111 -5.51 4.32 -26.14
C THR A 111 -6.56 3.31 -26.60
N LEU A 112 -6.17 2.16 -27.17
CA LEU A 112 -7.10 1.08 -27.51
C LEU A 112 -7.78 0.48 -26.27
N ALA A 113 -7.05 0.32 -25.16
CA ALA A 113 -7.62 -0.17 -23.91
C ALA A 113 -8.70 0.79 -23.37
N ARG A 114 -8.42 2.10 -23.38
CA ARG A 114 -9.39 3.15 -23.01
C ARG A 114 -10.61 3.17 -23.94
N TRP A 115 -10.39 3.08 -25.26
CA TRP A 115 -11.48 3.10 -26.25
C TRP A 115 -12.38 1.86 -26.17
N ARG A 116 -11.81 0.68 -25.93
CA ARG A 116 -12.58 -0.56 -25.69
C ARG A 116 -13.40 -0.49 -24.41
N ALA A 117 -12.86 0.11 -23.35
CA ALA A 117 -13.59 0.32 -22.09
C ALA A 117 -14.79 1.27 -22.27
N VAL A 118 -14.64 2.33 -23.08
CA VAL A 118 -15.74 3.26 -23.40
C VAL A 118 -16.82 2.58 -24.26
N ARG A 119 -16.44 1.83 -25.29
CA ARG A 119 -17.41 1.08 -26.13
C ARG A 119 -18.15 -0.01 -25.35
N ALA A 120 -17.50 -0.67 -24.39
CA ALA A 120 -18.15 -1.64 -23.52
C ALA A 120 -19.22 -0.97 -22.64
N ARG A 121 -18.94 0.24 -22.12
CA ARG A 121 -19.92 1.07 -21.39
C ARG A 121 -21.08 1.53 -22.27
N GLU A 122 -20.83 1.99 -23.49
CA GLU A 122 -21.91 2.38 -24.43
C GLU A 122 -22.81 1.20 -24.81
N LYS A 123 -22.23 0.00 -24.99
CA LYS A 123 -22.99 -1.21 -25.29
C LYS A 123 -23.85 -1.65 -24.11
N ALA A 124 -23.36 -1.48 -22.88
CA ALA A 124 -24.12 -1.73 -21.65
C ALA A 124 -25.28 -0.74 -21.45
N LEU A 125 -25.09 0.53 -21.84
CA LEU A 125 -26.13 1.57 -21.82
C LEU A 125 -27.21 1.33 -22.89
N ARG A 126 -26.83 0.88 -24.10
CA ARG A 126 -27.79 0.52 -25.16
C ARG A 126 -28.60 -0.73 -24.84
N SER A 127 -28.05 -1.68 -24.08
CA SER A 127 -28.79 -2.87 -23.63
C SER A 127 -29.80 -2.59 -22.52
N GLN A 128 -29.82 -1.40 -21.92
CA GLN A 128 -30.71 -1.05 -20.82
C GLN A 128 -31.93 -0.19 -21.22
N GLY A 129 -32.15 0.06 -22.52
CA GLY A 129 -33.44 0.57 -23.04
C GLY A 129 -34.13 1.63 -22.18
N ALA A 130 -33.57 2.83 -22.09
CA ALA A 130 -34.22 3.99 -21.45
C ALA A 130 -34.34 5.16 -22.45
N PRO A 131 -35.52 5.79 -22.58
CA PRO A 131 -35.72 6.91 -23.50
C PRO A 131 -34.98 8.18 -23.04
N PRO A 132 -34.61 9.09 -23.96
CA PRO A 132 -33.78 10.24 -23.64
C PRO A 132 -34.57 11.29 -22.86
N ALA A 133 -34.20 11.51 -21.60
CA ALA A 133 -34.57 12.70 -20.86
C ALA A 133 -33.77 13.90 -21.40
N THR A 134 -34.49 14.95 -21.75
CA THR A 134 -33.99 16.24 -22.23
C THR A 134 -32.95 16.83 -21.30
N ALA A 135 -31.71 16.99 -21.80
CA ALA A 135 -30.69 17.77 -21.14
C ALA A 135 -31.05 19.26 -21.23
N SER A 136 -31.38 19.86 -20.09
CA SER A 136 -31.44 21.31 -19.94
C SER A 136 -30.00 21.82 -19.85
N THR A 137 -29.62 22.62 -20.84
CA THR A 137 -28.42 23.44 -20.88
C THR A 137 -28.39 24.38 -19.67
N ALA A 138 -27.36 24.30 -18.83
CA ALA A 138 -26.97 25.38 -17.94
C ALA A 138 -25.45 25.56 -18.01
N ALA A 139 -25.07 26.82 -18.23
CA ALA A 139 -23.79 27.25 -18.77
C ALA A 139 -22.61 27.10 -17.81
N GLN A 140 -21.44 26.78 -18.36
CA GLN A 140 -20.13 27.13 -17.80
C GLN A 140 -19.91 28.65 -17.92
N PRO A 141 -19.48 29.35 -16.85
CA PRO A 141 -18.84 30.65 -17.00
C PRO A 141 -17.36 30.49 -17.30
N ALA A 142 -16.92 31.18 -18.36
CA ALA A 142 -15.53 31.36 -18.78
C ALA A 142 -14.72 32.21 -17.74
N PRO A 143 -13.38 32.16 -17.78
CA PRO A 143 -12.52 32.72 -16.74
C PRO A 143 -12.36 34.23 -16.85
N SER A 144 -12.61 34.93 -15.75
CA SER A 144 -12.34 36.37 -15.60
C SER A 144 -10.90 36.58 -15.16
N HIS A 145 -10.07 37.09 -16.07
CA HIS A 145 -8.82 37.75 -15.72
C HIS A 145 -9.15 39.04 -14.94
N HIS A 146 -8.58 39.20 -13.75
CA HIS A 146 -8.46 40.50 -13.09
C HIS A 146 -7.02 40.71 -12.62
N ASN A 147 -6.46 41.82 -13.11
CA ASN A 147 -5.13 42.33 -12.86
C ASN A 147 -4.95 42.67 -11.37
N ALA A 148 -3.89 42.15 -10.76
CA ALA A 148 -3.41 42.61 -9.47
C ALA A 148 -2.29 43.64 -9.71
N THR A 149 -2.55 44.88 -9.31
CA THR A 149 -1.63 46.00 -9.30
C THR A 149 -0.46 45.76 -8.35
N THR A 150 0.74 46.01 -8.87
CA THR A 150 2.02 46.03 -8.20
C THR A 150 2.07 47.09 -7.08
N ALA A 151 2.40 46.69 -5.86
CA ALA A 151 2.91 47.59 -4.82
C ALA A 151 4.13 46.93 -4.14
N ALA A 152 5.24 47.66 -4.16
CA ALA A 152 6.55 47.27 -3.65
C ALA A 152 6.63 47.37 -2.10
N PRO A 153 7.65 46.76 -1.46
CA PRO A 153 7.62 46.40 -0.04
C PRO A 153 8.22 47.47 0.89
N THR A 154 7.62 47.62 2.07
CA THR A 154 8.20 48.37 3.20
C THR A 154 8.67 47.39 4.27
N ALA A 155 9.88 47.64 4.78
CA ALA A 155 10.63 46.82 5.73
C ALA A 155 10.13 46.89 7.18
N ALA A 156 10.18 45.72 7.86
CA ALA A 156 10.57 45.39 9.25
C ALA A 156 10.14 46.31 10.44
N PRO A 157 9.77 45.76 11.62
CA PRO A 157 10.77 45.07 12.47
C PRO A 157 10.29 43.86 13.32
N THR A 158 11.30 43.04 13.63
CA THR A 158 11.43 41.94 14.59
C THR A 158 10.98 42.29 16.03
N PRO A 159 10.34 41.35 16.78
CA PRO A 159 10.29 41.42 18.24
C PRO A 159 11.40 40.57 18.89
N ALA A 160 12.11 41.18 19.83
CA ALA A 160 13.12 40.57 20.69
C ALA A 160 12.49 39.77 21.87
N PRO A 161 13.26 38.96 22.62
CA PRO A 161 12.78 37.81 23.39
C PRO A 161 12.30 38.13 24.82
N ALA A 162 11.39 37.30 25.33
CA ALA A 162 10.86 37.35 26.69
C ALA A 162 11.89 36.86 27.75
N PRO A 163 11.88 37.41 28.98
CA PRO A 163 12.81 37.02 30.04
C PRO A 163 12.37 35.77 30.81
N ALA A 164 13.37 35.03 31.30
CA ALA A 164 13.25 33.82 32.09
C ALA A 164 12.66 34.06 33.51
N PRO A 165 11.96 33.08 34.11
CA PRO A 165 11.65 33.10 35.52
C PRO A 165 12.71 32.37 36.37
N THR A 166 13.12 33.08 37.44
CA THR A 166 14.00 32.70 38.53
C THR A 166 13.49 31.49 39.34
N ALA A 167 14.44 30.69 39.84
CA ALA A 167 14.22 29.51 40.66
C ALA A 167 14.12 29.79 42.19
N ALA A 168 13.48 28.81 42.87
CA ALA A 168 13.58 28.40 44.27
C ALA A 168 12.65 29.08 45.32
N PRO A 169 12.37 28.45 46.50
CA PRO A 169 12.61 27.06 46.92
C PRO A 169 11.39 26.33 47.58
N ILE A 170 11.63 25.04 47.80
CA ILE A 170 10.93 24.01 48.58
C ILE A 170 10.45 24.46 49.97
N ALA A 171 9.27 24.00 50.38
CA ALA A 171 8.84 23.93 51.77
C ALA A 171 8.10 22.61 52.07
N GLU A 172 8.75 21.75 52.85
CA GLU A 172 8.18 20.82 53.83
C GLU A 172 8.79 21.24 55.19
N PRO A 173 8.19 20.99 56.39
CA PRO A 173 7.74 19.64 56.79
C PRO A 173 6.60 19.56 57.85
N THR A 174 6.28 18.31 58.23
CA THR A 174 5.76 17.82 59.54
C THR A 174 4.29 18.10 59.88
N GLY A 175 3.50 17.17 60.43
CA GLY A 175 3.75 15.79 60.89
C GLY A 175 2.51 15.16 61.57
N ALA A 176 2.66 13.88 61.93
CA ALA A 176 1.99 13.07 63.00
C ALA A 176 0.44 12.96 63.03
N THR A 177 -0.15 11.78 62.80
CA THR A 177 -0.48 10.66 63.75
C THR A 177 -1.78 10.87 64.53
N GLU A 178 -2.79 10.00 64.35
CA GLU A 178 -3.47 9.26 65.44
C GLU A 178 -4.60 8.32 64.95
N GLU A 179 -4.58 7.09 65.49
CA GLU A 179 -5.65 6.08 65.51
C GLU A 179 -6.80 6.49 66.43
N ALA A 180 -8.04 6.05 66.16
CA ALA A 180 -8.96 5.56 67.20
C ALA A 180 -10.28 4.98 66.64
N THR A 181 -10.83 4.08 67.43
CA THR A 181 -11.80 3.01 67.13
C THR A 181 -13.24 3.39 67.54
N ALA A 182 -14.23 2.90 66.76
CA ALA A 182 -15.68 2.57 66.96
C ALA A 182 -16.44 2.99 68.27
N PRO A 183 -17.81 3.14 68.29
CA PRO A 183 -18.78 2.02 68.09
C PRO A 183 -20.19 2.34 67.52
N LEU A 184 -20.92 1.26 67.15
CA LEU A 184 -22.32 1.17 66.68
C LEU A 184 -23.38 1.23 67.82
N PRO A 185 -24.67 1.50 67.50
CA PRO A 185 -25.80 0.73 68.09
C PRO A 185 -26.94 0.44 67.06
N PRO A 186 -28.08 -0.21 67.42
CA PRO A 186 -28.33 -1.65 67.27
C PRO A 186 -29.47 -2.02 66.27
N ALA A 187 -29.52 -3.30 65.91
CA ALA A 187 -30.48 -3.91 65.00
C ALA A 187 -31.81 -4.33 65.69
N LEU A 188 -32.93 -4.26 64.94
CA LEU A 188 -34.17 -4.98 65.24
C LEU A 188 -34.94 -5.36 63.93
N LEU A 189 -34.69 -6.60 63.50
CA LEU A 189 -35.57 -7.61 62.86
C LEU A 189 -36.70 -7.18 61.89
N LYS A 190 -36.64 -7.67 60.64
CA LYS A 190 -37.65 -8.54 59.97
C LYS A 190 -37.14 -9.07 58.62
N THR A 191 -37.25 -10.38 58.43
CA THR A 191 -36.94 -11.22 57.24
C THR A 191 -38.18 -11.32 56.30
N PRO A 192 -38.11 -11.98 55.12
CA PRO A 192 -37.31 -11.76 53.91
C PRO A 192 -38.20 -11.43 52.68
N GLU A 193 -37.78 -10.52 51.80
CA GLU A 193 -38.35 -10.42 50.46
C GLU A 193 -37.22 -10.35 49.43
N SER A 194 -37.41 -11.11 48.35
CA SER A 194 -36.51 -11.42 47.24
C SER A 194 -35.56 -10.28 46.83
N PRO A 195 -34.24 -10.51 46.65
CA PRO A 195 -33.36 -9.44 46.19
C PRO A 195 -33.63 -9.17 44.70
N ALA A 196 -34.32 -8.06 44.44
CA ALA A 196 -34.22 -7.38 43.16
C ALA A 196 -32.76 -6.95 42.94
N SER A 197 -32.23 -7.31 41.79
CA SER A 197 -30.89 -6.96 41.33
C SER A 197 -30.60 -5.46 41.48
N PRO A 198 -29.38 -5.04 41.88
CA PRO A 198 -29.04 -3.63 41.94
C PRO A 198 -29.07 -3.01 40.54
N PRO A 199 -29.39 -1.70 40.40
CA PRO A 199 -29.35 -1.04 39.11
C PRO A 199 -27.89 -0.96 38.66
N SER A 200 -27.59 -1.68 37.58
CA SER A 200 -26.36 -1.55 36.82
C SER A 200 -26.30 -0.13 36.23
N ALA A 201 -25.74 0.82 36.97
CA ALA A 201 -25.40 2.14 36.47
C ALA A 201 -24.07 2.06 35.68
N PHE A 202 -24.05 1.24 34.62
CA PHE A 202 -23.19 1.50 33.49
C PHE A 202 -24.00 2.39 32.56
N ALA A 203 -23.63 3.66 32.46
CA ALA A 203 -24.16 4.52 31.43
C ALA A 203 -23.92 3.83 30.08
N SER A 204 -25.00 3.47 29.39
CA SER A 204 -24.92 3.02 28.00
C SER A 204 -24.17 4.11 27.22
N PRO A 205 -23.15 3.77 26.41
CA PRO A 205 -22.53 4.75 25.53
C PRO A 205 -23.61 5.33 24.60
N PRO A 206 -23.46 6.58 24.14
CA PRO A 206 -24.48 7.25 23.34
C PRO A 206 -24.88 6.38 22.14
N GLU A 207 -26.15 5.98 22.12
CA GLU A 207 -26.82 5.41 20.96
C GLU A 207 -26.73 6.41 19.80
N SER A 208 -26.47 5.90 18.58
CA SER A 208 -26.55 6.56 17.26
C SER A 208 -25.28 7.07 16.58
N GLN A 209 -24.16 6.34 16.64
CA GLN A 209 -23.18 6.38 15.52
C GLN A 209 -23.36 5.16 14.63
N ARG A 210 -23.76 5.42 13.37
CA ARG A 210 -23.75 4.40 12.32
C ARG A 210 -22.31 3.92 12.16
N PRO A 211 -22.00 2.63 12.35
CA PRO A 211 -20.62 2.14 12.32
C PRO A 211 -20.02 2.21 10.90
N VAL A 212 -20.87 2.38 9.88
CA VAL A 212 -20.48 2.54 8.48
C VAL A 212 -21.21 3.74 7.87
N ILE A 213 -20.47 4.63 7.20
CA ILE A 213 -21.03 5.73 6.39
C ILE A 213 -20.47 5.63 4.97
N LEU A 214 -21.35 5.75 3.98
CA LEU A 214 -21.01 5.73 2.57
C LEU A 214 -21.16 7.13 1.98
N GLY A 215 -20.21 7.57 1.16
CA GLY A 215 -20.35 8.83 0.45
C GLY A 215 -19.06 9.34 -0.18
N SER A 216 -19.13 10.55 -0.74
CA SER A 216 -17.95 11.27 -1.24
C SER A 216 -17.07 11.73 -0.09
N ALA A 217 -15.83 12.16 -0.40
CA ALA A 217 -14.94 12.75 0.59
C ALA A 217 -15.61 13.93 1.32
N GLU A 218 -16.29 14.82 0.58
CA GLU A 218 -16.99 15.99 1.12
C GLU A 218 -18.10 15.61 2.11
N SER A 219 -18.87 14.54 1.83
CA SER A 219 -19.96 14.13 2.72
C SER A 219 -19.47 13.36 3.95
N ARG A 220 -18.34 12.64 3.85
CA ARG A 220 -17.78 11.85 4.96
C ARG A 220 -16.93 12.69 5.90
N ARG A 221 -16.26 13.73 5.40
CA ARG A 221 -15.33 14.55 6.18
C ARG A 221 -15.94 15.12 7.48
N PRO A 222 -17.15 15.69 7.51
CA PRO A 222 -17.74 16.19 8.75
C PRO A 222 -17.90 15.09 9.83
N ALA A 223 -18.29 13.88 9.42
CA ALA A 223 -18.43 12.75 10.33
C ALA A 223 -17.07 12.29 10.88
N ALA A 224 -16.03 12.22 10.03
CA ALA A 224 -14.66 11.93 10.46
C ALA A 224 -14.15 12.96 11.47
N LEU A 225 -14.31 14.25 11.15
CA LEU A 225 -13.88 15.36 11.99
C LEU A 225 -14.56 15.32 13.36
N GLN A 226 -15.88 15.11 13.37
CA GLN A 226 -16.66 15.01 14.60
C GLN A 226 -16.23 13.81 15.44
N ALA A 227 -16.07 12.63 14.83
CA ALA A 227 -15.63 11.43 15.55
C ALA A 227 -14.23 11.57 16.18
N VAL A 228 -13.30 12.26 15.53
CA VAL A 228 -11.96 12.53 16.10
C VAL A 228 -12.05 13.50 17.28
N ARG A 229 -12.95 14.49 17.23
CA ARG A 229 -13.18 15.45 18.32
C ARG A 229 -13.88 14.81 19.52
N ASP A 230 -14.82 13.91 19.26
CA ASP A 230 -15.62 13.24 20.29
C ASP A 230 -14.87 12.06 20.94
N ALA A 231 -13.74 11.64 20.38
CA ALA A 231 -12.91 10.61 21.00
C ALA A 231 -12.35 11.12 22.34
N GLU A 232 -12.82 10.62 23.47
CA GLU A 232 -12.29 11.03 24.77
C GLU A 232 -10.95 10.33 25.10
N GLY A 233 -10.82 9.08 24.65
CA GLY A 233 -9.65 8.22 24.87
C GLY A 233 -8.62 8.27 23.75
N PRO A 234 -7.75 7.24 23.65
CA PRO A 234 -6.82 7.12 22.54
C PRO A 234 -7.56 6.92 21.21
N ALA A 235 -6.94 7.33 20.11
CA ALA A 235 -7.54 7.23 18.79
C ALA A 235 -6.57 6.73 17.71
N LEU A 236 -7.08 5.93 16.77
CA LEU A 236 -6.43 5.58 15.51
C LEU A 236 -7.23 6.21 14.37
N VAL A 237 -6.60 7.11 13.62
CA VAL A 237 -7.21 7.82 12.50
C VAL A 237 -6.52 7.38 11.22
N VAL A 238 -7.23 6.66 10.36
CA VAL A 238 -6.79 6.39 8.98
C VAL A 238 -7.51 7.38 8.08
N THR A 239 -6.81 8.08 7.19
CA THR A 239 -7.46 9.05 6.28
C THR A 239 -6.68 9.28 4.99
N SER A 240 -7.42 9.58 3.93
CA SER A 240 -6.86 10.09 2.66
C SER A 240 -6.69 11.61 2.64
N ASP A 241 -7.20 12.31 3.66
CA ASP A 241 -7.30 13.75 3.71
C ASP A 241 -6.33 14.33 4.76
N PRO A 242 -5.18 14.90 4.34
CA PRO A 242 -4.19 15.50 5.24
C PRO A 242 -4.77 16.63 6.10
N THR A 243 -5.84 17.28 5.63
CA THR A 243 -6.46 18.38 6.38
C THR A 243 -7.22 17.88 7.61
N LEU A 244 -7.60 16.61 7.67
CA LEU A 244 -8.18 16.04 8.90
C LEU A 244 -7.14 16.05 10.04
N TRP A 245 -5.88 15.72 9.74
CA TRP A 245 -4.79 15.80 10.71
C TRP A 245 -4.51 17.24 11.12
N SER A 246 -4.36 18.18 10.18
CA SER A 246 -4.05 19.58 10.52
C SER A 246 -5.12 20.21 11.40
N ASP A 247 -6.40 19.91 11.15
CA ASP A 247 -7.53 20.53 11.84
C ASP A 247 -7.77 19.96 13.25
N THR A 248 -7.20 18.78 13.56
CA THR A 248 -7.48 18.08 14.82
C THR A 248 -6.26 17.82 15.68
N LYS A 249 -5.04 17.86 15.14
CA LYS A 249 -3.80 17.55 15.87
C LYS A 249 -3.64 18.38 17.15
N ASP A 250 -3.96 19.68 17.11
CA ASP A 250 -3.71 20.58 18.25
C ASP A 250 -4.73 20.35 19.38
N ALA A 251 -5.96 19.93 19.04
CA ALA A 251 -6.93 19.51 20.04
C ALA A 251 -6.54 18.17 20.66
N ARG A 252 -6.11 17.21 19.83
CA ARG A 252 -5.65 15.89 20.29
C ARG A 252 -4.40 15.96 21.15
N ALA A 253 -3.48 16.87 20.85
CA ALA A 253 -2.25 17.07 21.62
C ALA A 253 -2.49 17.51 23.07
N LYS A 254 -3.69 18.02 23.39
CA LYS A 254 -4.10 18.34 24.77
C LYS A 254 -4.50 17.11 25.58
N LEU A 255 -4.81 15.99 24.92
CA LEU A 255 -5.27 14.75 25.54
C LEU A 255 -4.14 13.72 25.68
N GLY A 256 -3.18 13.73 24.75
CA GLY A 256 -2.06 12.79 24.75
C GLY A 256 -1.09 13.01 23.58
N PRO A 257 -0.06 12.15 23.43
CA PRO A 257 0.89 12.25 22.33
C PRO A 257 0.20 12.08 20.97
N VAL A 258 0.55 12.96 20.01
CA VAL A 258 0.04 12.88 18.63
C VAL A 258 1.13 12.38 17.71
N LEU A 259 0.91 11.19 17.17
CA LEU A 259 1.80 10.50 16.24
C LEU A 259 1.25 10.65 14.82
N LEU A 260 2.14 10.86 13.85
CA LEU A 260 1.80 10.89 12.43
C LEU A 260 2.67 9.91 11.66
N TYR A 261 2.05 8.88 11.09
CA TYR A 261 2.67 8.02 10.10
C TYR A 261 2.19 8.40 8.70
N ASP A 262 3.08 9.05 7.96
CA ASP A 262 2.85 9.55 6.61
C ASP A 262 4.12 9.32 5.77
N PRO A 263 4.36 8.06 5.36
CA PRO A 263 5.57 7.68 4.63
C PRO A 263 5.67 8.32 3.24
N SER A 264 4.55 8.84 2.72
CA SER A 264 4.46 9.49 1.40
C SER A 264 4.59 11.01 1.45
N HIS A 265 4.70 11.60 2.65
CA HIS A 265 4.85 13.04 2.88
C HIS A 265 3.67 13.89 2.34
N LEU A 266 2.44 13.49 2.64
CA LEU A 266 1.23 14.22 2.27
C LEU A 266 0.88 15.38 3.21
N CYS A 267 1.25 15.31 4.49
CA CYS A 267 1.06 16.39 5.45
C CYS A 267 2.22 17.39 5.42
N ASP A 268 1.99 18.66 5.72
CA ASP A 268 3.07 19.66 5.80
C ASP A 268 3.73 19.67 7.20
N THR A 269 4.63 18.70 7.45
CA THR A 269 5.40 18.62 8.71
C THR A 269 6.66 17.77 8.56
N PRO A 270 7.76 18.13 9.23
CA PRO A 270 8.94 17.26 9.33
C PRO A 270 8.79 16.19 10.44
N ALA A 271 7.88 16.38 11.41
CA ALA A 271 7.71 15.47 12.54
C ALA A 271 6.84 14.27 12.13
N ARG A 272 7.49 13.16 11.81
CA ARG A 272 6.86 11.91 11.38
C ARG A 272 7.38 10.73 12.17
N LEU A 273 6.47 9.83 12.51
CA LEU A 273 6.76 8.56 13.14
C LEU A 273 7.55 7.67 12.17
N HIS A 274 8.66 7.12 12.64
CA HIS A 274 9.34 6.01 12.00
C HIS A 274 8.86 4.72 12.63
N TRP A 275 8.39 3.79 11.81
CA TRP A 275 7.87 2.51 12.24
C TRP A 275 8.43 1.38 11.38
N SER A 276 9.15 0.46 12.00
CA SER A 276 9.69 -0.71 11.31
C SER A 276 8.69 -1.87 11.30
N PRO A 277 8.34 -2.43 10.11
CA PRO A 277 7.45 -3.58 10.01
C PRO A 277 7.95 -4.85 10.72
N THR A 278 9.26 -4.94 11.00
CA THR A 278 9.87 -6.09 11.68
C THR A 278 9.73 -6.02 13.20
N THR A 279 9.36 -4.87 13.77
CA THR A 279 9.23 -4.71 15.23
C THR A 279 8.22 -5.71 15.80
N GLY A 280 8.65 -6.51 16.78
CA GLY A 280 7.84 -7.53 17.46
C GLY A 280 7.69 -8.84 16.68
N CYS A 281 8.27 -8.96 15.48
CA CYS A 281 8.18 -10.18 14.68
C CYS A 281 9.12 -11.30 15.16
N GLU A 282 9.84 -11.12 16.27
CA GLU A 282 10.47 -12.21 17.01
C GLU A 282 9.43 -13.23 17.48
N ASP A 283 8.21 -12.75 17.75
CA ASP A 283 7.05 -13.59 18.00
C ASP A 283 6.39 -14.03 16.67
N LYS A 284 6.31 -15.35 16.44
CA LYS A 284 5.82 -15.92 15.17
C LYS A 284 4.35 -15.55 14.85
N PRO A 285 3.39 -15.60 15.81
CA PRO A 285 2.05 -15.05 15.62
C PRO A 285 2.04 -13.58 15.20
N THR A 286 2.87 -12.73 15.82
CA THR A 286 2.99 -11.32 15.42
C THR A 286 3.54 -11.17 14.00
N ALA A 287 4.55 -11.95 13.62
CA ALA A 287 5.06 -11.99 12.24
C ALA A 287 3.98 -12.45 11.24
N ALA A 288 3.11 -13.40 11.63
CA ALA A 288 2.01 -13.88 10.80
C ALA A 288 0.99 -12.77 10.56
N ALA A 289 0.46 -12.17 11.64
CA ALA A 289 -0.50 -11.07 11.54
C ALA A 289 0.06 -9.89 10.74
N ARG A 290 1.36 -9.58 10.90
CA ARG A 290 2.07 -8.57 10.12
C ARG A 290 2.10 -8.90 8.63
N ALA A 291 2.44 -10.14 8.27
CA ALA A 291 2.46 -10.59 6.88
C ALA A 291 1.07 -10.56 6.24
N THR A 292 0.04 -11.04 6.95
CA THR A 292 -1.35 -10.97 6.50
C THR A 292 -1.76 -9.52 6.19
N ALA A 293 -1.43 -8.58 7.09
CA ALA A 293 -1.77 -7.17 6.91
C ALA A 293 -0.99 -6.48 5.78
N LEU A 294 0.31 -6.78 5.60
CA LEU A 294 1.11 -6.27 4.48
C LEU A 294 0.59 -6.77 3.13
N LEU A 295 0.14 -8.03 3.05
CA LEU A 295 -0.37 -8.62 1.80
C LEU A 295 -1.83 -8.25 1.51
N ALA A 296 -2.61 -7.86 2.52
CA ALA A 296 -4.04 -7.62 2.40
C ALA A 296 -4.46 -6.70 1.23
N PRO A 297 -3.76 -5.57 0.95
CA PRO A 297 -4.10 -4.71 -0.18
C PRO A 297 -4.08 -5.37 -1.55
N ILE A 298 -3.18 -6.33 -1.74
CA ILE A 298 -2.87 -6.96 -3.03
C ILE A 298 -3.28 -8.43 -3.10
N ARG A 299 -3.83 -8.98 -2.01
CA ARG A 299 -4.15 -10.41 -1.90
C ARG A 299 -5.14 -10.81 -3.01
N PRO A 300 -4.84 -11.85 -3.81
CA PRO A 300 -5.80 -12.42 -4.74
C PRO A 300 -7.07 -12.89 -4.01
N THR A 301 -8.23 -12.61 -4.59
CA THR A 301 -9.54 -12.96 -4.01
C THR A 301 -10.13 -14.24 -4.62
N ALA A 302 -9.65 -14.68 -5.78
CA ALA A 302 -10.12 -15.88 -6.43
C ALA A 302 -9.68 -17.13 -5.66
N LYS A 303 -10.58 -18.10 -5.49
CA LYS A 303 -10.30 -19.34 -4.75
C LYS A 303 -9.14 -20.14 -5.34
N ILE A 304 -8.95 -20.08 -6.66
CA ILE A 304 -7.88 -20.77 -7.37
C ILE A 304 -6.48 -20.25 -6.98
N ASP A 305 -6.38 -18.99 -6.55
CA ASP A 305 -5.12 -18.34 -6.18
C ASP A 305 -4.81 -18.44 -4.68
N GLN A 306 -5.64 -19.13 -3.88
CA GLN A 306 -5.46 -19.19 -2.42
C GLN A 306 -4.13 -19.83 -2.03
N ALA A 307 -3.74 -20.93 -2.70
CA ALA A 307 -2.46 -21.58 -2.44
C ALA A 307 -1.25 -20.64 -2.71
N VAL A 308 -1.36 -19.76 -3.71
CA VAL A 308 -0.34 -18.73 -3.98
C VAL A 308 -0.31 -17.70 -2.85
N ALA A 309 -1.47 -17.22 -2.42
CA ALA A 309 -1.58 -16.27 -1.32
C ALA A 309 -1.01 -16.82 0.00
N ASP A 310 -1.30 -18.08 0.31
CA ASP A 310 -0.80 -18.77 1.51
C ASP A 310 0.72 -18.98 1.45
N THR A 311 1.26 -19.26 0.25
CA THR A 311 2.70 -19.34 0.03
C THR A 311 3.36 -17.96 0.23
N ALA A 312 2.77 -16.89 -0.30
CA ALA A 312 3.30 -15.53 -0.14
C ALA A 312 3.27 -15.08 1.33
N GLU A 313 2.21 -15.42 2.06
CA GLU A 313 2.11 -15.18 3.49
C GLU A 313 3.19 -15.94 4.27
N THR A 314 3.43 -17.20 3.92
CA THR A 314 4.49 -18.03 4.52
C THR A 314 5.87 -17.44 4.26
N LEU A 315 6.16 -17.02 3.03
CA LEU A 315 7.43 -16.37 2.67
C LEU A 315 7.61 -15.07 3.47
N LEU A 316 6.64 -14.15 3.40
CA LEU A 316 6.75 -12.84 4.04
C LEU A 316 6.84 -12.93 5.56
N ARG A 317 6.03 -13.78 6.20
CA ARG A 317 6.12 -14.04 7.65
C ARG A 317 7.50 -14.56 8.04
N SER A 318 8.03 -15.52 7.28
CA SER A 318 9.36 -16.10 7.56
C SER A 318 10.46 -15.06 7.40
N TYR A 319 10.39 -14.20 6.38
CA TYR A 319 11.35 -13.12 6.19
C TYR A 319 11.26 -12.05 7.30
N LEU A 320 10.06 -11.68 7.73
CA LEU A 320 9.85 -10.77 8.87
C LEU A 320 10.44 -11.33 10.16
N HIS A 321 10.15 -12.61 10.44
CA HIS A 321 10.66 -13.30 11.63
C HIS A 321 12.19 -13.42 11.59
N ALA A 322 12.76 -13.84 10.45
CA ALA A 322 14.21 -13.91 10.25
C ALA A 322 14.88 -12.54 10.43
N ALA A 323 14.26 -11.47 9.92
CA ALA A 323 14.78 -10.12 10.08
C ALA A 323 14.74 -9.66 11.53
N ALA A 324 13.67 -9.93 12.27
CA ALA A 324 13.52 -9.52 13.65
C ALA A 324 14.51 -10.25 14.59
N VAL A 325 14.61 -11.58 14.50
CA VAL A 325 15.49 -12.37 15.40
C VAL A 325 16.99 -12.08 15.21
N ASP A 326 17.39 -11.61 14.03
CA ASP A 326 18.78 -11.30 13.66
C ASP A 326 19.05 -9.79 13.61
N GLY A 327 18.08 -8.96 14.02
CA GLY A 327 18.22 -7.49 14.05
C GLY A 327 18.47 -6.85 12.68
N ARG A 328 17.94 -7.45 11.60
CA ARG A 328 18.12 -6.94 10.24
C ARG A 328 17.18 -5.78 9.93
N THR A 329 17.69 -4.88 9.10
CA THR A 329 16.95 -3.71 8.63
C THR A 329 15.92 -4.07 7.56
N ILE A 330 14.98 -3.15 7.33
CA ILE A 330 13.97 -3.26 6.27
C ILE A 330 14.57 -3.48 4.87
N ARG A 331 15.81 -3.06 4.65
CA ARG A 331 16.55 -3.25 3.39
C ARG A 331 16.85 -4.73 3.11
N HIS A 332 17.13 -5.52 4.14
CA HIS A 332 17.34 -6.95 4.01
C HIS A 332 16.02 -7.66 3.69
N LEU A 333 14.95 -7.30 4.40
CA LEU A 333 13.61 -7.80 4.11
C LEU A 333 13.22 -7.53 2.65
N HIS A 334 13.44 -6.30 2.17
CA HIS A 334 13.14 -5.93 0.79
C HIS A 334 13.96 -6.75 -0.22
N ARG A 335 15.25 -7.01 0.06
CA ARG A 335 16.11 -7.84 -0.79
C ARG A 335 15.61 -9.29 -0.87
N TRP A 336 15.26 -9.89 0.27
CA TRP A 336 14.70 -11.24 0.32
C TRP A 336 13.33 -11.32 -0.38
N ALA A 337 12.49 -10.29 -0.23
CA ALA A 337 11.23 -10.17 -0.93
C ALA A 337 11.37 -10.02 -2.45
N GLN A 338 12.52 -9.56 -2.96
CA GLN A 338 12.84 -9.56 -4.39
C GLN A 338 13.43 -10.89 -4.89
N GLY A 339 13.52 -11.92 -4.04
CA GLY A 339 14.09 -13.22 -4.38
C GLY A 339 15.62 -13.28 -4.29
N SER A 340 16.28 -12.18 -3.88
CA SER A 340 17.72 -12.11 -3.74
C SER A 340 18.16 -12.54 -2.34
N ASN A 341 19.21 -13.38 -2.25
CA ASN A 341 19.79 -13.84 -0.97
C ASN A 341 18.79 -14.52 -0.01
N VAL A 342 17.72 -15.15 -0.51
CA VAL A 342 16.69 -15.81 0.34
C VAL A 342 17.26 -16.90 1.25
N GLN A 343 18.37 -17.54 0.85
CA GLN A 343 19.06 -18.54 1.65
C GLN A 343 19.71 -17.97 2.92
N GLU A 344 19.99 -16.66 2.95
CA GLU A 344 20.44 -15.99 4.17
C GLU A 344 19.35 -16.04 5.25
N ALA A 345 18.09 -15.80 4.89
CA ALA A 345 16.95 -15.89 5.81
C ALA A 345 16.76 -17.32 6.34
N VAL A 346 16.87 -18.34 5.47
CA VAL A 346 16.81 -19.76 5.87
C VAL A 346 17.91 -20.08 6.87
N ARG A 347 19.16 -19.68 6.58
CA ARG A 347 20.30 -19.89 7.48
C ARG A 347 20.07 -19.22 8.82
N THR A 348 19.65 -17.96 8.83
CA THR A 348 19.34 -17.20 10.04
C THR A 348 18.32 -17.92 10.91
N LEU A 349 17.21 -18.39 10.32
CA LEU A 349 16.18 -19.13 11.05
C LEU A 349 16.66 -20.49 11.57
N ARG A 350 17.65 -21.10 10.91
CA ARG A 350 18.21 -22.40 11.29
C ARG A 350 19.23 -22.31 12.42
N THR A 351 20.02 -21.24 12.46
CA THR A 351 21.15 -21.10 13.40
C THR A 351 20.85 -20.22 14.61
N ASN A 352 19.88 -19.32 14.52
CA ASN A 352 19.58 -18.39 15.60
C ASN A 352 18.71 -19.06 16.68
N PRO A 353 19.15 -19.11 17.95
CA PRO A 353 18.40 -19.77 19.03
C PRO A 353 17.07 -19.08 19.37
N LYS A 354 16.87 -17.81 18.96
CA LYS A 354 15.61 -17.09 19.14
C LYS A 354 14.58 -17.39 18.05
N ALA A 355 14.96 -18.11 16.98
CA ALA A 355 14.05 -18.46 15.91
C ALA A 355 13.01 -19.48 16.41
N ALA A 356 11.74 -19.26 16.05
CA ALA A 356 10.66 -20.17 16.39
C ALA A 356 10.91 -21.55 15.75
N PRO A 357 10.74 -22.65 16.51
CA PRO A 357 10.98 -24.01 16.01
C PRO A 357 10.26 -24.30 14.69
N GLY A 358 10.96 -24.99 13.78
CA GLY A 358 10.42 -25.39 12.47
C GLY A 358 10.33 -24.27 11.42
N SER A 359 10.55 -23.00 11.77
CA SER A 359 10.40 -21.87 10.83
C SER A 359 11.38 -21.93 9.66
N ALA A 360 12.60 -22.45 9.88
CA ALA A 360 13.57 -22.66 8.81
C ALA A 360 13.10 -23.72 7.79
N GLY A 361 12.56 -24.84 8.27
CA GLY A 361 12.04 -25.91 7.42
C GLY A 361 10.77 -25.49 6.67
N GLU A 362 9.92 -24.69 7.31
CA GLU A 362 8.73 -24.11 6.68
C GLU A 362 9.10 -23.16 5.52
N LEU A 363 10.07 -22.27 5.73
CA LEU A 363 10.58 -21.39 4.68
C LEU A 363 11.25 -22.19 3.55
N GLU A 364 12.09 -23.17 3.89
CA GLU A 364 12.77 -24.02 2.90
C GLU A 364 11.77 -24.84 2.06
N SER A 365 10.72 -25.38 2.69
CA SER A 365 9.64 -26.07 1.98
C SER A 365 8.89 -25.13 1.03
N ALA A 366 8.56 -23.90 1.46
CA ALA A 366 7.92 -22.91 0.60
C ALA A 366 8.80 -22.52 -0.60
N LEU A 367 10.13 -22.50 -0.42
CA LEU A 367 11.09 -22.15 -1.47
C LEU A 367 11.42 -23.29 -2.45
N THR A 368 11.22 -24.57 -2.08
CA THR A 368 11.60 -25.71 -2.92
C THR A 368 10.43 -26.49 -3.51
N SER A 369 9.23 -26.47 -2.90
CA SER A 369 8.14 -27.40 -3.26
C SER A 369 7.52 -27.18 -4.64
N HIS A 370 6.92 -26.01 -4.90
CA HIS A 370 6.17 -25.74 -6.14
C HIS A 370 6.74 -24.51 -6.86
N PRO A 371 7.59 -24.68 -7.88
CA PRO A 371 8.33 -23.57 -8.50
C PRO A 371 7.44 -22.45 -9.02
N GLU A 372 6.43 -22.76 -9.84
CA GLU A 372 5.53 -21.74 -10.41
C GLU A 372 4.76 -20.98 -9.31
N ARG A 373 4.22 -21.71 -8.32
CA ARG A 373 3.50 -21.10 -7.19
C ARG A 373 4.41 -20.20 -6.36
N ARG A 374 5.63 -20.66 -6.08
CA ARG A 374 6.64 -19.90 -5.37
C ARG A 374 7.00 -18.64 -6.13
N ASP A 375 7.21 -18.71 -7.44
CA ASP A 375 7.63 -17.56 -8.24
C ASP A 375 6.53 -16.48 -8.25
N ILE A 376 5.25 -16.87 -8.40
CA ILE A 376 4.12 -15.94 -8.28
C ILE A 376 3.99 -15.38 -6.85
N ALA A 377 4.17 -16.22 -5.83
CA ALA A 377 4.13 -15.78 -4.43
C ALA A 377 5.27 -14.81 -4.08
N GLN A 378 6.45 -15.04 -4.64
CA GLN A 378 7.61 -14.17 -4.52
C GLN A 378 7.35 -12.84 -5.21
N GLU A 379 6.76 -12.83 -6.40
CA GLU A 379 6.34 -11.60 -7.08
C GLU A 379 5.31 -10.82 -6.26
N LEU A 380 4.33 -11.50 -5.66
CA LEU A 380 3.34 -10.88 -4.78
C LEU A 380 4.01 -10.23 -3.57
N THR A 381 4.97 -10.92 -2.95
CA THR A 381 5.75 -10.42 -1.81
C THR A 381 6.61 -9.21 -2.20
N ALA A 382 7.27 -9.25 -3.36
CA ALA A 382 8.02 -8.13 -3.91
C ALA A 382 7.11 -6.91 -4.15
N ARG A 383 5.91 -7.14 -4.70
CA ARG A 383 4.93 -6.11 -5.00
C ARG A 383 4.43 -5.41 -3.74
N ALA A 384 4.14 -6.17 -2.66
CA ALA A 384 3.73 -5.62 -1.37
C ALA A 384 4.76 -4.65 -0.78
N LEU A 385 6.03 -4.88 -1.06
CA LEU A 385 7.14 -4.09 -0.52
C LEU A 385 7.78 -3.14 -1.54
N SER A 386 7.17 -2.98 -2.72
CA SER A 386 7.72 -2.20 -3.84
C SER A 386 7.98 -0.72 -3.51
N SER A 387 7.19 -0.13 -2.60
CA SER A 387 7.35 1.26 -2.15
C SER A 387 8.63 1.52 -1.34
N LEU A 388 9.30 0.47 -0.85
CA LEU A 388 10.60 0.59 -0.19
C LEU A 388 11.74 1.00 -1.16
N SER A 389 11.47 1.01 -2.46
CA SER A 389 12.36 1.64 -3.45
C SER A 389 12.42 3.16 -3.25
N THR A 390 11.32 3.79 -2.84
CA THR A 390 11.24 5.22 -2.54
C THR A 390 11.98 5.55 -1.24
N VAL A 391 12.77 6.62 -1.26
CA VAL A 391 13.67 6.98 -0.14
C VAL A 391 12.89 7.29 1.13
N ASN A 392 11.91 8.20 1.08
CA ASN A 392 11.11 8.60 2.24
C ASN A 392 10.35 7.41 2.87
N VAL A 393 9.73 6.55 2.05
CA VAL A 393 9.05 5.35 2.55
C VAL A 393 10.04 4.42 3.25
N ARG A 394 11.22 4.19 2.67
CA ARG A 394 12.25 3.36 3.30
C ARG A 394 12.78 3.98 4.59
N GLU A 395 13.01 5.28 4.62
CA GLU A 395 13.42 5.99 5.84
C GLU A 395 12.36 5.87 6.92
N SER A 396 11.07 5.99 6.59
CA SER A 396 9.98 5.79 7.56
C SER A 396 9.99 4.41 8.23
N CYS A 397 10.67 3.41 7.65
CA CYS A 397 10.83 2.07 8.22
C CYS A 397 12.15 1.86 8.98
N THR A 398 13.01 2.87 9.05
CA THR A 398 14.25 2.84 9.82
C THR A 398 13.91 2.79 11.32
N PRO A 399 14.43 1.81 12.08
CA PRO A 399 14.18 1.73 13.51
C PRO A 399 14.59 3.02 14.24
N ASN A 400 13.66 3.61 14.96
CA ASN A 400 13.88 4.79 15.79
C ASN A 400 13.37 4.51 17.21
N ARG A 401 14.27 4.50 18.19
CA ARG A 401 13.96 4.12 19.58
C ARG A 401 12.92 5.04 20.24
N PRO A 402 13.05 6.38 20.21
CA PRO A 402 12.02 7.28 20.76
C PRO A 402 10.64 7.03 20.14
N ASP A 403 10.55 6.93 18.81
CA ASP A 403 9.28 6.66 18.12
C ASP A 403 8.66 5.33 18.54
N SER A 404 9.48 4.30 18.73
CA SER A 404 9.02 2.99 19.19
C SER A 404 8.45 3.06 20.61
N LEU A 405 9.12 3.80 21.51
CA LEU A 405 8.66 3.97 22.90
C LEU A 405 7.34 4.75 22.96
N ILE A 406 7.22 5.84 22.19
CA ILE A 406 5.97 6.63 22.15
C ILE A 406 4.84 5.80 21.52
N LEU A 407 5.10 5.06 20.44
CA LEU A 407 4.12 4.14 19.84
C LEU A 407 3.75 3.00 20.80
N ASP A 408 4.62 2.64 21.74
CA ASP A 408 4.32 1.62 22.74
C ASP A 408 3.42 2.12 23.86
N SER A 409 3.58 3.39 24.25
CA SER A 409 2.88 3.99 25.38
C SER A 409 1.63 4.80 25.01
N PHE A 410 1.48 5.28 23.77
CA PHE A 410 0.44 6.26 23.40
C PHE A 410 -0.99 5.83 23.76
N LEU A 411 -1.32 4.53 23.71
CA LEU A 411 -2.65 4.05 24.08
C LEU A 411 -2.95 4.31 25.57
N HIS A 412 -1.97 4.12 26.45
CA HIS A 412 -2.11 4.39 27.89
C HIS A 412 -2.10 5.89 28.18
N GLU A 413 -1.46 6.68 27.34
CA GLU A 413 -1.34 8.14 27.46
C GLU A 413 -2.49 8.90 26.76
N GLY A 414 -3.56 8.25 26.32
CA GLY A 414 -4.67 8.91 25.62
C GLY A 414 -4.30 9.49 24.24
N GLY A 415 -3.18 9.03 23.67
CA GLY A 415 -2.60 9.53 22.45
C GLY A 415 -3.38 9.20 21.18
N THR A 416 -2.97 9.81 20.08
CA THR A 416 -3.61 9.65 18.77
C THR A 416 -2.59 9.32 17.70
N LEU A 417 -2.82 8.23 16.97
CA LEU A 417 -2.05 7.90 15.78
C LEU A 417 -2.84 8.25 14.52
N TYR A 418 -2.29 9.16 13.72
CA TYR A 418 -2.76 9.42 12.35
C TYR A 418 -1.95 8.59 11.37
N VAL A 419 -2.64 7.83 10.54
CA VAL A 419 -2.10 7.06 9.42
C VAL A 419 -2.64 7.68 8.14
N VAL A 420 -1.79 8.44 7.44
CA VAL A 420 -2.19 9.23 6.28
C VAL A 420 -1.61 8.61 5.02
N GLY A 421 -2.45 8.43 3.99
CA GLY A 421 -2.04 7.82 2.74
C GLY A 421 -2.83 8.31 1.54
N ALA A 422 -2.21 8.24 0.36
CA ALA A 422 -2.89 8.58 -0.87
C ALA A 422 -3.97 7.52 -1.16
N PRO A 423 -5.16 7.91 -1.63
CA PRO A 423 -6.19 6.94 -1.96
C PRO A 423 -5.84 6.20 -3.26
N ILE A 424 -5.88 4.87 -3.21
CA ILE A 424 -5.55 3.97 -4.33
C ILE A 424 -6.70 3.01 -4.58
N GLU A 425 -7.29 3.10 -5.77
CA GLU A 425 -8.39 2.21 -6.19
C GLU A 425 -7.90 0.81 -6.60
N ASP A 426 -6.78 0.73 -7.32
CA ASP A 426 -6.21 -0.54 -7.78
C ASP A 426 -4.78 -0.76 -7.26
N PRO A 427 -4.61 -1.17 -5.99
CA PRO A 427 -3.31 -1.47 -5.43
C PRO A 427 -2.70 -2.75 -5.98
N LYS A 428 -3.45 -3.59 -6.71
CA LYS A 428 -2.88 -4.80 -7.32
C LYS A 428 -1.88 -4.44 -8.41
N ALA A 429 -2.07 -3.31 -9.10
CA ALA A 429 -1.11 -2.79 -10.06
C ALA A 429 0.05 -2.05 -9.37
N ASN A 430 -0.27 -1.11 -8.48
CA ASN A 430 0.73 -0.37 -7.70
C ASN A 430 0.18 -0.03 -6.30
N PRO A 431 0.62 -0.74 -5.26
CA PRO A 431 0.10 -0.54 -3.91
C PRO A 431 0.71 0.68 -3.20
N SER A 432 1.80 1.28 -3.70
CA SER A 432 2.51 2.36 -3.01
C SER A 432 2.77 2.00 -1.53
N ALA A 433 2.62 2.94 -0.60
CA ALA A 433 2.79 2.71 0.83
C ALA A 433 1.60 2.00 1.53
N MET A 434 0.50 1.70 0.82
CA MET A 434 -0.71 1.11 1.41
C MET A 434 -0.44 -0.15 2.26
N PRO A 435 0.42 -1.11 1.86
CA PRO A 435 0.81 -2.26 2.68
C PRO A 435 1.33 -1.87 4.06
N LEU A 436 2.18 -0.84 4.13
CA LEU A 436 2.74 -0.36 5.40
C LEU A 436 1.69 0.34 6.26
N LEU A 437 0.81 1.15 5.64
CA LEU A 437 -0.30 1.81 6.32
C LEU A 437 -1.26 0.78 6.95
N THR A 438 -1.66 -0.22 6.16
CA THR A 438 -2.50 -1.34 6.62
C THR A 438 -1.81 -2.09 7.76
N ALA A 439 -0.53 -2.42 7.61
CA ALA A 439 0.21 -3.17 8.61
C ALA A 439 0.34 -2.43 9.94
N LEU A 440 0.65 -1.13 9.94
CA LEU A 440 0.73 -0.34 11.16
C LEU A 440 -0.63 -0.24 11.85
N ALA A 441 -1.66 0.14 11.10
CA ALA A 441 -3.02 0.29 11.64
C ALA A 441 -3.55 -1.04 12.21
N SER A 442 -3.39 -2.16 11.50
CA SER A 442 -3.74 -3.49 12.01
C SER A 442 -2.98 -3.86 13.30
N SER A 443 -1.72 -3.45 13.44
CA SER A 443 -0.95 -3.73 14.66
C SER A 443 -1.34 -2.90 15.86
N VAL A 444 -1.83 -1.68 15.64
CA VAL A 444 -2.41 -0.87 16.72
C VAL A 444 -3.74 -1.46 17.16
N VAL A 445 -4.59 -1.86 16.21
CA VAL A 445 -5.85 -2.56 16.50
C VAL A 445 -5.59 -3.83 17.33
N GLU A 446 -4.65 -4.66 16.89
CA GLU A 446 -4.28 -5.89 17.59
C GLU A 446 -3.73 -5.63 19.00
N ARG A 447 -2.94 -4.57 19.17
CA ARG A 447 -2.47 -4.13 20.49
C ARG A 447 -3.65 -3.75 21.38
N GLY A 448 -4.60 -2.97 20.87
CA GLY A 448 -5.82 -2.58 21.58
C GLY A 448 -6.65 -3.78 22.02
N ARG A 449 -6.87 -4.76 21.12
CA ARG A 449 -7.57 -6.02 21.44
C ARG A 449 -6.88 -6.80 22.56
N ARG A 450 -5.55 -6.99 22.47
CA ARG A 450 -4.81 -7.69 23.54
C ARG A 450 -4.85 -6.94 24.87
N MET A 451 -4.90 -5.61 24.85
CA MET A 451 -5.07 -4.80 26.05
C MET A 451 -6.47 -4.99 26.66
N ALA A 452 -7.52 -5.04 25.83
CA ALA A 452 -8.88 -5.34 26.25
C ALA A 452 -8.98 -6.74 26.89
N GLU A 453 -8.42 -7.77 26.24
CA GLU A 453 -8.42 -9.16 26.72
C GLU A 453 -7.71 -9.32 28.07
N ARG A 454 -6.69 -8.51 28.35
CA ARG A 454 -5.95 -8.50 29.62
C ARG A 454 -6.58 -7.61 30.69
N SER A 455 -7.60 -6.84 30.35
CA SER A 455 -8.33 -5.98 31.28
C SER A 455 -9.30 -6.83 32.12
N SER A 456 -9.55 -6.40 33.37
CA SER A 456 -10.47 -7.09 34.27
C SER A 456 -11.92 -7.13 33.76
N SER A 457 -12.31 -6.17 32.94
CA SER A 457 -13.64 -6.11 32.32
C SER A 457 -13.70 -6.81 30.96
N GLY A 458 -12.57 -7.30 30.44
CA GLY A 458 -12.46 -7.81 29.07
C GLY A 458 -12.63 -6.72 27.99
N ARG A 459 -12.61 -5.45 28.41
CA ARG A 459 -12.85 -4.28 27.57
C ARG A 459 -11.74 -3.26 27.77
N LEU A 460 -11.34 -2.59 26.68
CA LEU A 460 -10.41 -1.47 26.74
C LEU A 460 -11.11 -0.22 27.31
N ASP A 461 -10.53 0.36 28.36
CA ASP A 461 -11.02 1.56 29.02
C ASP A 461 -9.83 2.44 29.46
N PRO A 462 -9.71 3.70 28.99
CA PRO A 462 -10.59 4.37 28.02
C PRO A 462 -10.59 3.68 26.64
N PRO A 463 -11.71 3.74 25.88
CA PRO A 463 -11.81 3.05 24.59
C PRO A 463 -10.85 3.61 23.53
N LEU A 464 -10.35 2.73 22.66
CA LEU A 464 -9.58 3.12 21.46
C LEU A 464 -10.53 3.40 20.31
N THR A 465 -10.77 4.68 20.03
CA THR A 465 -11.64 5.09 18.92
C THR A 465 -10.95 4.89 17.58
N LEU A 466 -11.58 4.12 16.69
CA LEU A 466 -11.08 3.87 15.34
C LEU A 466 -11.87 4.72 14.34
N VAL A 467 -11.26 5.78 13.81
CA VAL A 467 -11.82 6.61 12.74
C VAL A 467 -11.15 6.21 11.43
N LEU A 468 -11.86 5.42 10.63
CA LEU A 468 -11.33 4.77 9.44
C LEU A 468 -11.87 5.44 8.17
N ASP A 469 -11.36 6.65 7.90
CA ASP A 469 -11.72 7.42 6.70
C ASP A 469 -11.03 6.88 5.44
N ASP A 470 -11.84 6.65 4.41
CA ASP A 470 -11.41 6.08 3.13
C ASP A 470 -10.64 4.76 3.23
N VAL A 471 -10.93 3.97 4.28
CA VAL A 471 -10.10 2.84 4.68
C VAL A 471 -9.88 1.81 3.57
N ALA A 472 -10.87 1.59 2.70
CA ALA A 472 -10.75 0.66 1.57
C ALA A 472 -9.74 1.12 0.49
N ALA A 473 -9.48 2.43 0.39
CA ALA A 473 -8.56 3.04 -0.56
C ALA A 473 -7.25 3.51 0.09
N VAL A 474 -7.14 3.53 1.43
CA VAL A 474 -5.93 3.99 2.15
C VAL A 474 -5.23 2.84 2.86
N ALA A 475 -5.96 2.02 3.63
CA ALA A 475 -5.39 0.97 4.46
C ALA A 475 -6.44 -0.14 4.74
N PRO A 476 -6.74 -1.03 3.78
CA PRO A 476 -7.81 -2.02 3.93
C PRO A 476 -7.48 -3.04 5.03
N LEU A 477 -8.00 -2.81 6.24
CA LEU A 477 -7.75 -3.64 7.42
C LEU A 477 -8.41 -5.03 7.29
N PRO A 478 -7.66 -6.13 7.41
CA PRO A 478 -8.24 -7.47 7.49
C PRO A 478 -9.27 -7.63 8.62
N GLN A 479 -9.06 -6.93 9.74
CA GLN A 479 -9.88 -7.02 10.95
C GLN A 479 -11.19 -6.23 10.87
N LEU A 480 -11.41 -5.42 9.83
CA LEU A 480 -12.56 -4.51 9.77
C LEU A 480 -13.92 -5.20 10.02
N PRO A 481 -14.22 -6.37 9.44
CA PRO A 481 -15.50 -7.05 9.70
C PRO A 481 -15.71 -7.38 11.18
N ALA A 482 -14.66 -7.88 11.86
CA ALA A 482 -14.72 -8.20 13.29
C ALA A 482 -14.86 -6.93 14.14
N LEU A 483 -14.16 -5.85 13.79
CA LEU A 483 -14.26 -4.56 14.46
C LEU A 483 -15.68 -3.99 14.41
N LEU A 484 -16.34 -4.09 13.25
CA LEU A 484 -17.72 -3.62 13.09
C LEU A 484 -18.74 -4.51 13.82
N ALA A 485 -18.42 -5.79 14.05
CA ALA A 485 -19.29 -6.74 14.72
C ALA A 485 -19.18 -6.71 16.26
N SER A 486 -17.96 -6.69 16.81
CA SER A 486 -17.71 -6.80 18.25
C SER A 486 -16.78 -5.72 18.83
N GLY A 487 -16.22 -4.85 18.00
CA GLY A 487 -15.24 -3.84 18.44
C GLY A 487 -15.80 -2.92 19.53
N GLN A 488 -17.07 -2.51 19.43
CA GLN A 488 -17.72 -1.66 20.44
C GLN A 488 -17.69 -2.29 21.84
N SER A 489 -18.04 -3.59 21.96
CA SER A 489 -18.03 -4.32 23.23
C SER A 489 -16.63 -4.53 23.79
N GLU A 490 -15.63 -4.66 22.90
CA GLU A 490 -14.22 -4.82 23.29
C GLU A 490 -13.55 -3.48 23.66
N GLY A 491 -14.23 -2.34 23.48
CA GLY A 491 -13.66 -1.01 23.74
C GLY A 491 -12.88 -0.44 22.56
N LEU A 492 -13.18 -0.89 21.35
CA LEU A 492 -12.67 -0.41 20.08
C LEU A 492 -13.82 0.12 19.19
N PRO A 493 -14.55 1.18 19.61
CA PRO A 493 -15.61 1.78 18.81
C PRO A 493 -15.07 2.18 17.43
N THR A 494 -15.73 1.70 16.37
CA THR A 494 -15.23 1.82 14.99
C THR A 494 -16.21 2.57 14.10
N LEU A 495 -15.73 3.65 13.48
CA LEU A 495 -16.42 4.37 12.42
C LEU A 495 -15.69 4.13 11.09
N ALA A 496 -16.31 3.38 10.18
CA ALA A 496 -15.79 3.12 8.85
C ALA A 496 -16.44 4.02 7.80
N LEU A 497 -15.65 4.83 7.10
CA LEU A 497 -16.13 5.73 6.05
C LEU A 497 -15.64 5.21 4.70
N LEU A 498 -16.58 4.81 3.83
CA LEU A 498 -16.30 4.12 2.57
C LEU A 498 -16.93 4.87 1.39
N ARG A 499 -16.40 4.69 0.18
CA ARG A 499 -16.91 5.43 -1.00
C ARG A 499 -18.21 4.81 -1.50
N SER A 500 -18.27 3.48 -1.54
CA SER A 500 -19.42 2.72 -2.00
C SER A 500 -19.46 1.31 -1.42
N ARG A 501 -20.59 0.61 -1.58
CA ARG A 501 -20.74 -0.79 -1.18
C ARG A 501 -19.92 -1.73 -2.05
N GLU A 502 -19.73 -1.40 -3.32
CA GLU A 502 -18.97 -2.17 -4.29
C GLU A 502 -17.49 -2.16 -3.93
N GLN A 503 -16.97 -1.01 -3.49
CA GLN A 503 -15.61 -0.89 -2.97
C GLN A 503 -15.42 -1.73 -1.69
N ALA A 504 -16.41 -1.71 -0.79
CA ALA A 504 -16.39 -2.56 0.39
C ALA A 504 -16.36 -4.06 0.02
N LYS A 505 -17.25 -4.49 -0.87
CA LYS A 505 -17.34 -5.88 -1.35
C LYS A 505 -16.08 -6.33 -2.09
N SER A 506 -15.39 -5.44 -2.79
CA SER A 506 -14.14 -5.80 -3.48
C SER A 506 -13.00 -6.08 -2.50
N ARG A 507 -12.98 -5.39 -1.35
CA ARG A 507 -11.97 -5.55 -0.29
C ARG A 507 -12.28 -6.68 0.69
N TRP A 508 -13.54 -6.85 1.06
CA TRP A 508 -14.00 -7.87 2.01
C TRP A 508 -15.07 -8.77 1.37
N PRO A 509 -14.74 -9.57 0.33
CA PRO A 509 -15.73 -10.31 -0.46
C PRO A 509 -16.48 -11.40 0.31
N ASN A 510 -15.92 -11.88 1.41
CA ASN A 510 -16.51 -12.95 2.23
C ASN A 510 -17.34 -12.42 3.41
N HIS A 511 -17.46 -11.10 3.56
CA HIS A 511 -18.17 -10.48 4.68
C HIS A 511 -19.17 -9.46 4.16
N GLU A 512 -20.41 -9.55 4.62
CA GLU A 512 -21.36 -8.45 4.47
C GLU A 512 -21.10 -7.45 5.59
N LEU A 513 -20.55 -6.28 5.22
CA LEU A 513 -20.40 -5.20 6.19
C LEU A 513 -21.80 -4.68 6.59
N PRO A 514 -22.00 -4.26 7.85
CA PRO A 514 -23.25 -3.67 8.29
C PRO A 514 -23.70 -2.57 7.33
N THR A 515 -24.99 -2.60 6.96
CA THR A 515 -25.55 -1.57 6.10
C THR A 515 -25.69 -0.25 6.90
N PRO A 516 -25.39 0.89 6.28
CA PRO A 516 -25.46 2.21 6.92
C PRO A 516 -26.87 2.61 7.36
#